data_AF-A0A419EAT6-F1
#
_entry.id   AF-A0A419EAT6-F1
#
_cell.length_a   1.000
_cell.length_b   1.000
_cell.length_c   1.000
_cell.angle_alpha   90.00
_cell.angle_beta   90.00
_cell.angle_gamma   90.00
#
_symmetry.space_group_name_H-M   'P 1'
#
loop_
_entity.id
_entity.type
_entity.pdbx_description
1 polymer ?
#
loop_
_entity_poly.entity_id
_entity_poly.type
_entity_poly.pdbx_seq_one_letter_code
_entity_poly.pdbx_strand_id
1 'polypeptide(L)' 'MAKNNQTTKVITATVLSKTLSGGDCIVSLQEDQGRVHTIYLSKEESSKIDLGHKLKLTIEKVEN' A
#
# COMPACT_ATOMS: atom_id res chain seq x y z
N MET A 1 -6.59 -11.28 -30.38
CA MET A 1 -6.62 -10.17 -29.40
C MET A 1 -6.53 -10.79 -28.01
N ALA A 2 -5.36 -10.75 -27.38
CA ALA A 2 -5.20 -11.32 -26.04
C ALA A 2 -5.92 -10.42 -25.02
N LYS A 3 -6.90 -10.96 -24.30
CA LYS A 3 -7.48 -10.30 -23.13
C LYS A 3 -6.41 -10.31 -22.06
N ASN A 4 -5.78 -9.16 -21.83
CA ASN A 4 -4.84 -8.98 -20.74
C ASN A 4 -5.63 -9.08 -19.43
N ASN A 5 -5.66 -10.26 -18.80
CA ASN A 5 -6.30 -10.48 -17.51
C ASN A 5 -5.43 -9.87 -16.40
N GLN A 6 -5.24 -8.55 -16.44
CA GLN A 6 -4.64 -7.82 -15.33
C GLN A 6 -5.54 -8.03 -14.11
N THR A 7 -5.04 -8.82 -13.16
CA THR A 7 -5.79 -9.17 -11.96
C THR A 7 -5.66 -8.01 -11.00
N THR A 8 -6.66 -7.13 -11.00
CA THR A 8 -6.74 -5.99 -10.09
C THR A 8 -7.50 -6.39 -8.83
N LYS A 9 -6.87 -6.31 -7.66
CA LYS A 9 -7.50 -6.57 -6.36
C LYS A 9 -7.66 -5.25 -5.60
N VAL A 10 -8.89 -4.91 -5.22
CA VAL A 10 -9.15 -3.77 -4.32
C VAL A 10 -9.20 -4.28 -2.88
N ILE A 11 -8.44 -3.65 -1.99
CA ILE A 11 -8.38 -4.00 -0.56
C ILE A 11 -8.57 -2.76 0.31
N THR A 12 -8.99 -2.99 1.55
CA THR A 12 -8.92 -1.99 2.63
C THR A 12 -7.82 -2.42 3.58
N ALA A 13 -6.94 -1.50 3.95
CA ALA A 13 -5.85 -1.77 4.87
C ALA A 13 -5.64 -0.63 5.87
N THR A 14 -5.22 -0.96 7.08
CA THR A 14 -4.94 -0.01 8.15
C THR A 14 -3.44 0.24 8.27
N VAL A 15 -3.02 1.49 8.42
CA VAL A 15 -1.62 1.85 8.69
C VAL A 15 -1.21 1.37 10.07
N LEU A 16 -0.29 0.41 10.12
CA LEU A 16 0.27 -0.14 11.35
C LEU A 16 1.51 0.60 11.82
N SER A 17 2.37 1.00 10.88
CA SER A 17 3.61 1.68 11.18
C SER A 17 4.03 2.58 10.03
N LYS A 18 4.79 3.62 10.38
CA LYS A 18 5.36 4.59 9.44
C LYS A 18 6.75 4.96 9.93
N THR A 19 7.77 4.63 9.15
CA THR A 19 9.17 4.90 9.48
C THR A 19 9.80 5.75 8.40
N LEU A 20 10.37 6.89 8.77
CA LEU A 20 11.18 7.70 7.87
C LEU A 20 12.57 7.06 7.76
N SER A 21 12.97 6.72 6.54
CA SER A 21 14.27 6.11 6.25
C SER A 21 14.96 6.89 5.14
N GLY A 22 15.69 7.94 5.52
CA GLY A 22 16.31 8.85 4.56
C GLY A 22 15.28 9.71 3.82
N GLY A 23 15.26 9.61 2.49
CA GLY A 23 14.32 10.34 1.61
C GLY A 23 12.95 9.68 1.45
N ASP A 24 12.86 8.39 1.76
CA ASP A 24 11.64 7.60 1.61
C ASP A 24 11.00 7.27 2.95
N CYS A 25 9.70 7.03 2.92
CA CYS A 25 8.92 6.59 4.05
C CYS A 25 8.44 5.16 3.83
N ILE A 26 8.80 4.28 4.76
CA ILE A 26 8.37 2.87 4.76
C ILE A 26 7.09 2.79 5.58
N VAL A 27 6.03 2.26 4.99
CA VAL A 27 4.71 2.15 5.61
C VAL A 27 4.24 0.71 5.59
N SER A 28 3.88 0.18 6.76
CA SER A 28 3.26 -1.13 6.87
C SER A 28 1.75 -0.99 6.98
N LEU A 29 1.02 -1.72 6.13
CA LEU A 29 -0.42 -1.70 6.01
C LEU A 29 -0.97 -3.10 6.26
N GLN A 30 -2.03 -3.24 7.06
CA GLN A 30 -2.66 -4.54 7.32
C GLN A 30 -4.08 -4.58 6.74
N GLU A 31 -4.33 -5.54 5.86
CA GLU A 31 -5.67 -5.89 5.40
C GLU A 31 -6.53 -6.36 6.58
N ASP A 32 -7.85 -6.18 6.49
CA ASP A 32 -8.80 -6.71 7.49
C ASP A 32 -8.70 -8.24 7.66
N GLN A 33 -8.20 -8.96 6.64
CA GLN A 33 -7.94 -10.40 6.68
C GLN A 33 -6.59 -10.77 7.32
N GLY A 34 -5.86 -9.79 7.86
CA GLY A 34 -4.61 -9.99 8.60
C GLY A 34 -3.34 -9.94 7.74
N ARG A 35 -3.44 -9.88 6.40
CA ARG A 35 -2.28 -9.80 5.50
C ARG A 35 -1.60 -8.44 5.63
N VAL A 36 -0.28 -8.44 5.82
CA VAL A 36 0.52 -7.21 5.91
C VAL A 36 1.22 -6.93 4.58
N HIS A 37 1.16 -5.68 4.14
CA HIS A 37 1.87 -5.12 3.00
C HIS A 37 2.86 -4.08 3.46
N THR A 38 3.99 -3.98 2.78
CA THR A 38 4.95 -2.88 2.98
C THR A 38 4.99 -2.07 1.70
N ILE A 39 4.77 -0.76 1.81
CA ILE A 39 4.86 0.18 0.69
C ILE A 39 5.90 1.25 0.99
N TYR A 40 6.46 1.81 -0.07
CA TYR A 40 7.39 2.93 0.00
C TYR A 40 6.67 4.15 -0.56
N LEU A 41 6.65 5.22 0.22
CA LEU A 41 6.06 6.49 -0.16
C LEU A 41 7.11 7.58 -0.10
N SER A 42 6.94 8.60 -0.94
CA SER A 42 7.69 9.84 -0.78
C SER A 42 7.32 10.50 0.56
N LYS A 43 8.20 11.39 1.05
CA LYS A 43 7.93 12.20 2.24
C LYS A 43 6.59 12.95 2.12
N GLU A 44 6.30 13.52 0.95
CA GLU A 44 5.08 14.27 0.67
C GLU A 44 3.83 13.40 0.79
N GLU A 45 3.81 12.22 0.15
CA GLU A 45 2.66 11.30 0.24
C GLU A 45 2.50 10.73 1.66
N SER A 46 3.61 10.40 2.32
CA SER A 46 3.59 9.90 3.70
C SER A 46 3.06 10.91 4.72
N SER A 47 3.14 12.22 4.40
CA SER A 47 2.61 13.28 5.27
C SER A 47 1.08 13.33 5.29
N LYS A 48 0.41 12.72 4.31
CA LYS A 48 -1.05 12.67 4.18
C LYS A 48 -1.67 11.51 4.98
N ILE A 49 -0.86 10.61 5.52
CA ILE A 49 -1.31 9.43 6.25
C ILE A 49 -0.63 9.31 7.61
N ASP A 50 -1.35 8.76 8.58
CA ASP A 50 -0.83 8.51 9.91
C ASP A 50 -1.24 7.14 10.46
N LEU A 51 -0.67 6.77 11.60
CA LEU A 51 -0.98 5.53 12.30
C LEU A 51 -2.50 5.38 12.52
N GLY A 52 -3.03 4.21 12.21
CA GLY A 52 -4.45 3.91 12.35
C GLY A 52 -5.33 4.39 11.18
N HIS A 53 -4.80 5.12 10.19
CA HIS A 53 -5.57 5.47 9.00
C HIS A 53 -5.98 4.22 8.22
N LYS A 54 -7.23 4.16 7.80
CA LYS A 54 -7.73 3.15 6.85
C LYS A 54 -7.62 3.67 5.42
N LEU A 55 -6.95 2.90 4.58
CA LEU A 55 -6.69 3.20 3.18
C LEU A 55 -7.38 2.17 2.30
N LYS A 56 -7.94 2.64 1.18
CA LYS A 56 -8.41 1.78 0.10
C LYS A 56 -7.32 1.71 -0.96
N LEU A 57 -6.83 0.51 -1.24
CA LEU A 57 -5.72 0.27 -2.17
C LEU A 57 -6.19 -0.58 -3.33
N THR A 58 -5.69 -0.25 -4.52
CA THR A 58 -5.83 -1.06 -5.72
C THR A 58 -4.49 -1.70 -6.00
N ILE A 59 -4.41 -3.03 -5.89
CA ILE A 59 -3.21 -3.81 -6.17
C ILE A 59 -3.35 -4.40 -7.57
N GLU A 60 -2.38 -4.10 -8.42
CA GLU A 60 -2.31 -4.63 -9.78
C GLU A 60 -1.16 -5.61 -9.89
N LYS A 61 -1.43 -6.77 -10.50
CA LYS A 61 -0.37 -7.71 -10.86
C LYS A 61 0.44 -7.11 -12.02
N VAL A 62 1.69 -6.77 -11.75
CA VAL A 62 2.66 -6.42 -12.80
C VAL A 62 3.37 -7.71 -13.22
N GLU A 63 3.15 -8.13 -14.46
CA GLU A 63 3.91 -9.22 -15.07
C GLU A 63 5.18 -8.64 -15.69
N ASN A 64 6.32 -9.25 -15.38
CA ASN A 64 7.65 -8.84 -15.86
C ASN A 64 8.01 -9.57 -17.15
#